data_AF-A0A2A4K0D7-F1
#
_entry.id   AF-A0A2A4K0D7-F1
#
_cell.length_a   1.000
_cell.length_b   1.000
_cell.length_c   1.000
_cell.angle_alpha   90.00
_cell.angle_beta   90.00
_cell.angle_gamma   90.00
#
_symmetry.space_group_name_H-M   'P 1'
#
loop_
_entity.id
_entity.type
_entity.pdbx_description
1 polymer ?
#
loop_
_entity_poly.entity_id
_entity_poly.type
_entity_poly.pdbx_seq_one_letter_code
_entity_poly.pdbx_strand_id
1 'polypeptide(L)'
;MWVFGYGSLVWKVDFKYECKVVGYIKGYLRRFYQHSIDHRGVPGKPGRVVTLVQSDDPNSKVWGVAYKIRTEDVAQVTKHLDFREKNGYVKKSITFHPTDSLEPFQLTLYVATEENESYAGYIKGYLRRFYQHSIDHRGVPGKPGRVVTLVQSDDPNSKVWGVAYKIRTEDVAQVTKHLDFREKNGYVKKSITFHPTDSLEPFQLTLYVATEENESYAGEASIEEIAQQVISCQGPSGPNKEYVYNLAAAMRELTPDVKDDHLFELEAAVRRLDPDTKKT
;
A
#
# COMPACT_ATOMS: atom_id res chain seq x y z
N MET A 1 26.64 16.01 11.01
CA MET A 1 25.36 15.87 10.27
C MET A 1 24.39 15.06 11.12
N TRP A 2 23.08 15.25 11.03
CA TRP A 2 22.09 14.39 11.69
C TRP A 2 21.22 13.66 10.66
N VAL A 3 20.87 12.40 10.93
CA VAL A 3 20.00 11.58 10.06
C VAL A 3 18.83 11.05 10.86
N PHE A 4 17.60 11.15 10.34
CA PHE A 4 16.41 10.62 11.00
C PHE A 4 16.03 9.23 10.50
N GLY A 5 15.90 8.29 11.43
CA GLY A 5 15.36 6.95 11.20
C GLY A 5 13.91 6.87 11.64
N TYR A 6 13.01 6.58 10.69
CA TYR A 6 11.57 6.37 10.94
C TYR A 6 11.08 4.97 10.54
N GLY A 7 11.92 4.19 9.85
CA GLY A 7 11.67 2.81 9.45
C GLY A 7 12.68 1.85 10.08
N SER A 8 13.30 0.99 9.27
CA SER A 8 14.27 -0.01 9.76
C SER A 8 15.44 0.60 10.54
N LEU A 9 15.82 1.84 10.26
CA LEU A 9 16.84 2.60 10.99
C LEU A 9 16.51 2.86 12.46
N VAL A 10 15.27 2.63 12.91
CA VAL A 10 14.92 2.71 14.33
C VAL A 10 15.60 1.58 15.13
N TRP A 11 15.76 0.38 14.55
CA TRP A 11 16.32 -0.79 15.25
C TRP A 11 17.52 -1.45 14.55
N LYS A 12 17.77 -1.13 13.28
CA LYS A 12 18.87 -1.70 12.49
C LYS A 12 19.65 -0.58 11.80
N VAL A 13 20.81 -0.26 12.37
CA VAL A 13 21.73 0.76 11.86
C VAL A 13 22.99 0.07 11.35
N ASP A 14 23.41 0.43 10.15
CA ASP A 14 24.54 -0.15 9.42
C ASP A 14 25.60 0.92 9.07
N PHE A 15 25.67 1.99 9.85
CA PHE A 15 26.64 3.08 9.73
C PHE A 15 27.15 3.58 11.10
N LYS A 16 28.30 4.26 11.11
CA LYS A 16 28.88 4.86 12.33
C LYS A 16 28.13 6.13 12.73
N TYR A 17 27.86 6.29 14.02
CA TYR A 17 27.26 7.50 14.60
C TYR A 17 27.88 7.80 15.97
N GLU A 18 27.90 9.08 16.34
CA GLU A 18 28.41 9.61 17.62
C GLU A 18 27.42 9.38 18.76
N CYS A 19 26.16 9.74 18.54
CA CYS A 19 25.07 9.56 19.50
C CYS A 19 23.73 9.43 18.77
N LYS A 20 22.70 9.02 19.52
CA LYS A 20 21.32 8.93 19.02
C LYS A 20 20.35 9.53 20.02
N VAL A 21 19.29 10.16 19.51
CA VAL A 21 18.26 10.86 20.30
C VAL A 21 16.88 10.42 19.83
N VAL A 22 15.98 10.10 20.76
CA VAL A 22 14.58 9.77 20.45
C VAL A 22 13.77 11.06 20.36
N GLY A 23 12.79 11.09 19.47
CA GLY A 23 11.95 12.26 19.26
C GLY A 23 11.06 12.10 18.04
N TYR A 24 10.55 13.21 17.53
CA TYR A 24 9.63 13.20 16.40
C TYR A 24 9.87 14.35 15.42
N ILE A 25 9.37 14.17 14.21
CA ILE A 25 9.19 15.24 13.22
C ILE A 25 7.69 15.54 13.09
N LYS A 26 7.36 16.76 12.62
CA LYS A 26 5.98 17.22 12.42
C LYS A 26 5.59 17.26 10.94
N GLY A 27 4.28 17.24 10.66
CA GLY A 27 3.72 17.44 9.32
C GLY A 27 3.81 16.22 8.40
N TYR A 28 4.07 15.03 8.95
CA TYR A 28 4.16 13.78 8.19
C TYR A 28 3.32 12.68 8.82
N LEU A 29 2.97 11.68 8.01
CA LEU A 29 2.39 10.41 8.42
C LEU A 29 3.29 9.27 7.97
N ARG A 30 3.55 8.30 8.85
CA ARG A 30 4.27 7.07 8.48
C ARG A 30 3.28 6.05 7.91
N ARG A 31 3.54 5.54 6.71
CA ARG A 31 2.67 4.60 5.99
C ARG A 31 3.46 3.52 5.28
N PHE A 32 2.91 2.30 5.18
CA PHE A 32 3.51 1.19 4.42
C PHE A 32 3.20 1.29 2.92
N TYR A 33 3.52 2.43 2.30
CA TYR A 33 3.14 2.72 0.91
C TYR A 33 4.29 2.53 -0.08
N GLN A 34 5.52 2.35 0.39
CA GLN A 34 6.65 2.15 -0.50
C GLN A 34 6.78 0.68 -0.91
N HIS A 35 6.90 0.42 -2.21
CA HIS A 35 7.22 -0.92 -2.70
C HIS A 35 8.68 -1.29 -2.42
N SER A 36 8.91 -2.54 -2.02
CA SER A 36 10.24 -3.14 -1.94
C SER A 36 10.28 -4.44 -2.74
N ILE A 37 11.18 -4.50 -3.71
CA ILE A 37 11.39 -5.65 -4.60
C ILE A 37 12.72 -6.37 -4.34
N ASP A 38 13.47 -5.91 -3.35
CA ASP A 38 14.87 -6.27 -3.09
C ASP A 38 15.16 -6.60 -1.62
N HIS A 39 14.34 -6.09 -0.69
CA HIS A 39 14.49 -6.34 0.74
C HIS A 39 13.32 -7.11 1.34
N ARG A 40 12.09 -6.67 1.07
CA ARG A 40 10.86 -7.23 1.67
C ARG A 40 9.90 -7.83 0.64
N GLY A 41 10.34 -7.95 -0.61
CA GLY A 41 9.66 -8.62 -1.70
C GLY A 41 10.65 -9.01 -2.79
N VAL A 42 10.12 -9.43 -3.94
CA VAL A 42 10.91 -9.80 -5.12
C VAL A 42 10.32 -9.15 -6.38
N PRO A 43 11.09 -9.02 -7.48
CA PRO A 43 10.52 -8.54 -8.75
C PRO A 43 9.29 -9.37 -9.16
N GLY A 44 8.17 -8.71 -9.44
CA GLY A 44 6.88 -9.34 -9.75
C GLY A 44 6.00 -9.68 -8.53
N LYS A 45 6.54 -9.70 -7.31
CA LYS A 45 5.79 -9.81 -6.04
C LYS A 45 6.37 -8.84 -4.99
N PRO A 46 6.16 -7.51 -5.14
CA PRO A 46 6.73 -6.52 -4.24
C PRO A 46 6.14 -6.64 -2.83
N GLY A 47 6.98 -6.48 -1.82
CA GLY A 47 6.56 -6.23 -0.45
C GLY A 47 6.28 -4.74 -0.22
N ARG A 48 5.77 -4.39 0.95
CA ARG A 48 5.55 -3.00 1.37
C ARG A 48 6.45 -2.64 2.55
N VAL A 49 7.05 -1.45 2.48
CA VAL A 49 7.88 -0.87 3.55
C VAL A 49 7.38 0.53 3.90
N VAL A 50 7.78 1.03 5.06
CA VAL A 50 7.35 2.35 5.52
C VAL A 50 8.00 3.47 4.71
N THR A 51 7.22 4.49 4.42
CA THR A 51 7.64 5.81 3.94
C THR A 51 6.91 6.89 4.73
N LEU A 52 7.28 8.15 4.50
CA LEU A 52 6.58 9.30 5.03
C LEU A 52 5.80 9.98 3.91
N VAL A 53 4.53 10.29 4.19
CA VAL A 53 3.69 11.12 3.32
C VAL A 53 3.39 12.43 4.03
N GLN A 54 3.25 13.52 3.29
CA GLN A 54 2.86 14.80 3.85
C GLN A 54 1.50 14.68 4.56
N SER A 55 1.36 15.33 5.71
CA SER A 55 0.11 15.41 6.47
C SER A 55 -0.57 16.75 6.23
N ASP A 56 -1.89 16.73 6.05
CA ASP A 56 -2.70 17.95 6.02
C ASP A 56 -2.77 18.63 7.39
N ASP A 57 -2.66 17.85 8.49
CA ASP A 57 -2.43 18.40 9.82
C ASP A 57 -0.93 18.67 10.05
N PRO A 58 -0.49 19.93 10.18
CA PRO A 58 0.91 20.26 10.46
C PRO A 58 1.36 19.80 11.85
N ASN A 59 0.45 19.42 12.74
CA ASN A 59 0.77 18.89 14.08
C ASN A 59 0.93 17.38 14.14
N SER A 60 0.61 16.64 13.07
CA SER A 60 0.88 15.21 12.96
C SER A 60 2.34 14.89 13.26
N LYS A 61 2.58 13.85 14.07
CA LYS A 61 3.91 13.50 14.56
C LYS A 61 4.34 12.13 14.05
N VAL A 62 5.56 12.05 13.52
CA VAL A 62 6.22 10.76 13.27
C VAL A 62 7.37 10.59 14.23
N TRP A 63 7.24 9.60 15.10
CA TRP A 63 8.25 9.21 16.06
C TRP A 63 9.35 8.34 15.44
N GLY A 64 10.59 8.63 15.80
CA GLY A 64 11.78 7.94 15.32
C GLY A 64 13.02 8.27 16.13
N VAL A 65 14.18 8.08 15.51
CA VAL A 65 15.50 8.26 16.14
C VAL A 65 16.37 9.14 15.26
N ALA A 66 16.93 10.21 15.82
CA ALA A 66 17.94 11.05 15.16
C ALA A 66 19.34 10.54 15.53
N TYR A 67 20.18 10.29 14.52
CA TYR A 67 21.57 9.83 14.68
C TYR A 67 22.54 10.96 14.31
N LYS A 68 23.44 11.31 15.23
CA LYS A 68 24.51 12.30 14.97
C LYS A 68 25.68 11.61 14.31
N ILE A 69 26.06 12.06 13.12
CA ILE A 69 27.22 11.56 12.36
C ILE A 69 28.39 12.52 12.58
N ARG A 70 29.53 11.97 13.02
CA ARG A 70 30.79 12.69 13.18
C ARG A 70 31.26 13.25 11.85
N THR A 71 31.91 14.41 11.87
CA THR A 71 32.30 15.15 10.65
C THR A 71 33.14 14.29 9.70
N GLU A 72 34.09 13.51 10.23
CA GLU A 72 34.95 12.61 9.47
C GLU A 72 34.21 11.44 8.80
N ASP A 73 33.06 11.03 9.34
CA ASP A 73 32.27 9.91 8.84
C ASP A 73 31.18 10.36 7.83
N VAL A 74 30.87 11.66 7.75
CA VAL A 74 29.74 12.20 6.95
C VAL A 74 29.79 11.75 5.49
N ALA A 75 30.95 11.84 4.83
CA ALA A 75 31.07 11.50 3.41
C ALA A 75 30.79 10.00 3.18
N GLN A 76 31.31 9.14 4.06
CA GLN A 76 31.11 7.69 3.96
C GLN A 76 29.66 7.32 4.24
N VAL A 77 29.07 7.85 5.31
CA VAL A 77 27.68 7.56 5.69
C VAL A 77 26.70 8.07 4.64
N THR A 78 26.92 9.28 4.11
CA THR A 78 26.07 9.83 3.04
C THR A 78 26.14 8.96 1.79
N LYS A 79 27.33 8.55 1.35
CA LYS A 79 27.50 7.67 0.18
C LYS A 79 26.80 6.31 0.39
N HIS A 80 26.88 5.75 1.59
CA HIS A 80 26.22 4.49 1.94
C HIS A 80 24.69 4.61 1.92
N LEU A 81 24.15 5.65 2.57
CA LEU A 81 22.71 5.91 2.58
C LEU A 81 22.17 6.25 1.19
N ASP A 82 22.91 7.01 0.38
CA ASP A 82 22.53 7.32 -1.00
C ASP A 82 22.45 6.06 -1.87
N PHE A 83 23.38 5.12 -1.70
CA PHE A 83 23.32 3.85 -2.41
C PHE A 83 22.16 2.98 -1.95
N ARG A 84 21.89 2.97 -0.63
CA ARG A 84 20.82 2.20 -0.02
C ARG A 84 19.44 2.72 -0.44
N GLU A 85 19.28 4.04 -0.54
CA GLU A 85 18.00 4.70 -0.86
C GLU A 85 17.91 5.19 -2.33
N LYS A 86 18.77 4.65 -3.21
CA LYS A 86 18.93 5.06 -4.63
C LYS A 86 17.67 5.00 -5.50
N ASN A 87 16.62 4.30 -5.06
CA ASN A 87 15.42 4.01 -5.83
C ASN A 87 14.22 4.81 -5.28
N GLY A 88 14.17 6.11 -5.61
CA GLY A 88 13.00 6.95 -5.34
C GLY A 88 12.93 7.55 -3.94
N TYR A 89 14.06 7.99 -3.38
CA TYR A 89 14.11 8.82 -2.18
C TYR A 89 14.82 10.15 -2.43
N VAL A 90 14.36 11.20 -1.75
CA VAL A 90 14.98 12.54 -1.71
C VAL A 90 15.41 12.90 -0.29
N LYS A 91 16.45 13.72 -0.20
CA LYS A 91 16.90 14.32 1.07
C LYS A 91 16.12 15.62 1.31
N LYS A 92 15.44 15.72 2.45
CA LYS A 92 14.84 16.96 2.95
C LYS A 92 15.54 17.38 4.25
N SER A 93 15.71 18.69 4.47
CA SER A 93 16.08 19.22 5.80
C SER A 93 14.79 19.45 6.59
N ILE A 94 14.71 18.91 7.80
CA ILE A 94 13.51 19.02 8.64
C ILE A 94 13.86 19.26 10.11
N THR A 95 12.98 19.99 10.81
CA THR A 95 13.05 20.18 12.26
C THR A 95 12.67 18.90 12.99
N PHE A 96 13.57 18.44 13.86
CA PHE A 96 13.35 17.34 14.79
C PHE A 96 13.12 17.87 16.20
N HIS A 97 12.18 17.25 16.91
CA HIS A 97 11.79 17.58 18.28
C HIS A 97 12.20 16.42 19.21
N PRO A 98 13.29 16.58 19.98
CA PRO A 98 13.75 15.58 20.94
C PRO A 98 12.74 15.30 22.07
N THR A 99 12.81 14.12 22.68
CA THR A 99 12.09 13.82 23.95
C THR A 99 12.72 14.50 25.16
N ASP A 100 14.03 14.73 25.10
CA ASP A 100 14.83 15.26 26.20
C ASP A 100 14.85 16.80 26.14
N SER A 101 15.43 17.46 27.14
CA SER A 101 15.56 18.93 27.25
C SER A 101 16.45 19.59 26.17
N LEU A 102 16.66 18.94 25.04
CA LEU A 102 17.34 19.49 23.88
C LEU A 102 16.37 20.34 23.06
N GLU A 103 16.83 21.53 22.68
CA GLU A 103 16.10 22.37 21.75
C GLU A 103 15.91 21.68 20.38
N PRO A 104 14.77 21.92 19.69
CA PRO A 104 14.57 21.42 18.34
C PRO A 104 15.70 21.81 17.39
N PHE A 105 16.12 20.90 16.51
CA PHE A 105 17.23 21.13 15.58
C PHE A 105 16.97 20.55 14.18
N GLN A 106 17.72 21.02 13.18
CA GLN A 106 17.62 20.54 11.80
C GLN A 106 18.37 19.21 11.61
N LEU A 107 17.76 18.29 10.87
CA LEU A 107 18.40 17.05 10.42
C LEU A 107 18.06 16.71 8.97
N THR A 108 18.79 15.74 8.42
CA THR A 108 18.54 15.18 7.08
C THR A 108 17.55 14.02 7.18
N LEU A 109 16.44 14.15 6.45
CA LEU A 109 15.41 13.13 6.27
C LEU A 109 15.52 12.56 4.85
N TYR A 110 15.62 11.24 4.74
CA TYR A 110 15.45 10.54 3.46
C TYR A 110 13.99 10.13 3.36
N VAL A 111 13.21 10.75 2.48
CA VAL A 111 11.79 10.44 2.26
C VAL A 111 11.60 9.95 0.84
N ALA A 112 10.74 8.95 0.62
CA ALA A 112 10.46 8.51 -0.74
C ALA A 112 9.94 9.70 -1.55
N THR A 113 10.35 9.83 -2.80
CA THR A 113 9.84 10.89 -3.68
C THR A 113 8.31 10.79 -3.73
N GLU A 114 7.63 11.91 -3.52
CA GLU A 114 6.16 12.06 -3.67
C GLU A 114 5.70 11.88 -5.13
N GLU A 115 6.49 11.26 -5.99
CA GLU A 115 6.27 11.19 -7.43
C GLU A 115 5.24 10.14 -7.86
N ASN A 116 4.64 9.40 -6.92
CA ASN A 116 3.42 8.66 -7.18
C ASN A 116 2.26 9.38 -6.49
N GLU A 117 1.88 10.54 -7.04
CA GLU A 117 0.61 11.19 -6.68
C GLU A 117 -0.49 10.12 -6.76
N SER A 118 -1.13 9.87 -5.63
CA SER A 118 -2.19 8.89 -5.52
C SER A 118 -3.44 9.57 -5.02
N TYR A 119 -4.55 9.39 -5.73
CA TYR A 119 -5.81 10.05 -5.41
C TYR A 119 -6.80 9.01 -4.91
N ALA A 120 -7.34 9.21 -3.71
CA ALA A 120 -8.51 8.47 -3.27
C ALA A 120 -9.73 8.94 -4.06
N GLY A 121 -10.69 8.05 -4.30
CA GLY A 121 -11.86 8.37 -5.12
C GLY A 121 -12.61 7.13 -5.56
N TYR A 122 -13.49 7.29 -6.54
CA TYR A 122 -14.36 6.21 -7.00
C TYR A 122 -14.57 6.19 -8.51
N ILE A 123 -14.93 5.03 -9.01
CA ILE A 123 -15.52 4.83 -10.34
C ILE A 123 -17.02 4.51 -10.20
N LYS A 124 -17.81 4.79 -11.23
CA LYS A 124 -19.25 4.52 -11.27
C LYS A 124 -19.60 3.30 -12.11
N GLY A 125 -20.73 2.65 -11.80
CA GLY A 125 -21.32 1.56 -12.59
C GLY A 125 -20.67 0.19 -12.36
N TYR A 126 -19.94 0.01 -11.26
CA TYR A 126 -19.30 -1.27 -10.90
C TYR A 126 -19.60 -1.66 -9.47
N LEU A 127 -19.40 -2.94 -9.16
CA LEU A 127 -19.45 -3.50 -7.81
C LEU A 127 -18.16 -4.29 -7.54
N ARG A 128 -17.63 -4.14 -6.33
CA ARG A 128 -16.50 -4.96 -5.84
C ARG A 128 -17.00 -6.33 -5.41
N ARG A 129 -16.41 -7.41 -5.93
CA ARG A 129 -16.77 -8.80 -5.58
C ARG A 129 -15.58 -9.71 -5.40
N PHE A 130 -15.69 -10.71 -4.54
CA PHE A 130 -14.68 -11.77 -4.36
C PHE A 130 -14.93 -12.95 -5.29
N TYR A 131 -15.14 -12.67 -6.58
CA TYR A 131 -15.55 -13.65 -7.59
C TYR A 131 -14.41 -14.09 -8.50
N GLN A 132 -13.15 -13.85 -8.11
CA GLN A 132 -11.99 -14.28 -8.88
C GLN A 132 -11.23 -15.36 -8.10
N HIS A 133 -10.98 -16.51 -8.71
CA HIS A 133 -10.06 -17.53 -8.20
C HIS A 133 -8.61 -17.05 -8.29
N SER A 134 -7.83 -17.39 -7.26
CA SER A 134 -6.37 -17.23 -7.26
C SER A 134 -5.70 -18.57 -6.94
N ILE A 135 -4.98 -19.12 -7.92
CA ILE A 135 -4.29 -20.42 -7.83
C ILE A 135 -2.78 -20.30 -7.60
N ASP A 136 -2.24 -19.09 -7.51
CA ASP A 136 -0.80 -18.81 -7.57
C ASP A 136 -0.32 -17.71 -6.61
N HIS A 137 -1.27 -17.00 -5.98
CA HIS A 137 -1.00 -15.95 -5.00
C HIS A 137 -1.69 -16.20 -3.67
N ARG A 138 -3.02 -16.35 -3.67
CA ARG A 138 -3.84 -16.49 -2.44
C ARG A 138 -4.39 -17.90 -2.23
N GLY A 139 -4.22 -18.78 -3.22
CA GLY A 139 -4.41 -20.22 -3.09
C GLY A 139 -3.35 -20.97 -3.89
N VAL A 140 -3.65 -22.23 -4.21
CA VAL A 140 -2.81 -23.14 -5.00
C VAL A 140 -3.66 -23.86 -6.04
N PRO A 141 -3.07 -24.49 -7.08
CA PRO A 141 -3.84 -25.33 -8.00
C PRO A 141 -4.60 -26.43 -7.24
N GLY A 142 -5.87 -26.65 -7.57
CA GLY A 142 -6.76 -27.59 -6.87
C GLY A 142 -7.35 -27.08 -5.54
N LYS A 143 -6.83 -25.98 -4.99
CA LYS A 143 -7.40 -25.29 -3.82
C LYS A 143 -7.28 -23.76 -3.99
N PRO A 144 -8.04 -23.18 -4.94
CA PRO A 144 -7.95 -21.76 -5.25
C PRO A 144 -8.44 -20.91 -4.08
N GLY A 145 -7.75 -19.79 -3.84
CA GLY A 145 -8.25 -18.71 -3.02
C GLY A 145 -9.29 -17.87 -3.79
N ARG A 146 -9.94 -16.93 -3.10
CA ARG A 146 -10.80 -15.90 -3.70
C ARG A 146 -10.19 -14.50 -3.52
N VAL A 147 -10.11 -13.76 -4.61
CA VAL A 147 -9.61 -12.37 -4.68
C VAL A 147 -10.63 -11.46 -5.36
N VAL A 148 -10.36 -10.16 -5.30
CA VAL A 148 -11.27 -9.13 -5.79
C VAL A 148 -11.35 -9.12 -7.32
N THR A 149 -12.55 -8.85 -7.83
CA THR A 149 -12.85 -8.42 -9.20
C THR A 149 -13.90 -7.31 -9.17
N LEU A 150 -14.09 -6.65 -10.31
CA LEU A 150 -15.12 -5.64 -10.53
C LEU A 150 -16.13 -6.19 -11.52
N VAL A 151 -17.39 -6.29 -11.11
CA VAL A 151 -18.49 -6.68 -11.97
C VAL A 151 -19.32 -5.45 -12.35
N GLN A 152 -19.96 -5.48 -13.51
CA GLN A 152 -20.83 -4.40 -13.96
C GLN A 152 -22.03 -4.30 -13.02
N SER A 153 -22.43 -3.08 -12.65
CA SER A 153 -23.66 -2.83 -11.89
C SER A 153 -24.79 -2.47 -12.85
N ASP A 154 -26.00 -2.98 -12.57
CA ASP A 154 -27.24 -2.52 -13.19
C ASP A 154 -27.63 -1.10 -12.74
N ASP A 155 -27.12 -0.66 -11.57
CA ASP A 155 -27.25 0.72 -11.11
C ASP A 155 -26.04 1.56 -11.54
N PRO A 156 -26.22 2.52 -12.47
CA PRO A 156 -25.13 3.38 -12.93
C PRO A 156 -24.59 4.32 -11.84
N ASN A 157 -25.29 4.47 -10.72
CA ASN A 157 -24.83 5.26 -9.57
C ASN A 157 -23.99 4.46 -8.57
N SER A 158 -23.91 3.14 -8.74
CA SER A 158 -23.06 2.29 -7.89
C SER A 158 -21.61 2.74 -7.96
N LYS A 159 -20.94 2.80 -6.81
CA LYS A 159 -19.58 3.32 -6.70
C LYS A 159 -18.63 2.24 -6.21
N VAL A 160 -17.48 2.11 -6.88
CA VAL A 160 -16.34 1.38 -6.32
C VAL A 160 -15.25 2.35 -5.97
N TRP A 161 -14.94 2.40 -4.68
CA TRP A 161 -13.92 3.27 -4.12
C TRP A 161 -12.54 2.63 -4.18
N GLY A 162 -11.50 3.41 -4.47
CA GLY A 162 -10.14 2.92 -4.59
C GLY A 162 -9.12 4.04 -4.70
N VAL A 163 -7.96 3.71 -5.23
CA VAL A 163 -6.84 4.64 -5.39
C VAL A 163 -6.42 4.69 -6.85
N ALA A 164 -6.38 5.89 -7.42
CA ALA A 164 -5.77 6.14 -8.71
C ALA A 164 -4.30 6.52 -8.51
N TYR A 165 -3.39 5.90 -9.26
CA TYR A 165 -1.97 6.22 -9.22
C TYR A 165 -1.57 6.96 -10.49
N LYS A 166 -0.95 8.13 -10.34
CA LYS A 166 -0.34 8.84 -11.46
C LYS A 166 1.02 8.23 -11.74
N ILE A 167 1.18 7.67 -12.94
CA ILE A 167 2.44 7.13 -13.43
C ILE A 167 3.18 8.27 -14.14
N ARG A 168 4.48 8.43 -13.83
CA ARG A 168 5.33 9.40 -14.53
C ARG A 168 5.38 9.09 -16.02
N THR A 169 5.39 10.12 -16.86
CA THR A 169 5.34 9.98 -18.33
C THR A 169 6.41 9.05 -18.86
N GLU A 170 7.64 9.14 -18.33
CA GLU A 170 8.78 8.31 -18.69
C GLU A 170 8.62 6.83 -18.30
N ASP A 171 7.83 6.53 -17.26
CA ASP A 171 7.63 5.17 -16.74
C ASP A 171 6.41 4.49 -17.35
N VAL A 172 5.51 5.22 -18.01
CA VAL A 172 4.23 4.69 -18.55
C VAL A 172 4.48 3.45 -19.40
N ALA A 173 5.48 3.45 -20.27
CA ALA A 173 5.77 2.30 -21.14
C ALA A 173 6.21 1.07 -20.33
N GLN A 174 7.08 1.24 -19.34
CA GLN A 174 7.56 0.15 -18.49
C GLN A 174 6.46 -0.41 -17.60
N VAL A 175 5.69 0.47 -16.95
CA VAL A 175 4.59 0.09 -16.04
C VAL A 175 3.48 -0.59 -16.82
N THR A 176 3.08 -0.04 -17.98
CA THR A 176 2.05 -0.65 -18.84
C THR A 176 2.50 -2.03 -19.30
N LYS A 177 3.75 -2.20 -19.76
CA LYS A 177 4.28 -3.50 -20.16
C LYS A 177 4.27 -4.51 -19.01
N HIS A 178 4.62 -4.06 -17.80
CA HIS A 178 4.60 -4.91 -16.61
C HIS A 178 3.17 -5.33 -16.23
N LEU A 179 2.22 -4.38 -16.20
CA LEU A 179 0.81 -4.64 -15.91
C LEU A 179 0.18 -5.52 -17.00
N ASP A 180 0.46 -5.28 -18.27
CA ASP A 180 -0.01 -6.12 -19.37
C ASP A 180 0.49 -7.56 -19.24
N PHE A 181 1.75 -7.77 -18.85
CA PHE A 181 2.28 -9.11 -18.62
C PHE A 181 1.65 -9.78 -17.39
N ARG A 182 1.42 -9.02 -16.32
CA ARG A 182 0.83 -9.51 -15.08
C ARG A 182 -0.64 -9.89 -15.26
N GLU A 183 -1.38 -9.08 -16.01
CA GLU A 183 -2.83 -9.19 -16.19
C GLU A 183 -3.22 -9.89 -17.51
N LYS A 184 -2.25 -10.51 -18.21
CA LYS A 184 -2.42 -11.18 -19.51
C LYS A 184 -3.47 -12.30 -19.56
N ASN A 185 -3.87 -12.82 -18.40
CA ASN A 185 -4.78 -13.96 -18.27
C ASN A 185 -6.16 -13.51 -17.80
N GLY A 186 -6.94 -12.97 -18.74
CA GLY A 186 -8.37 -12.70 -18.58
C GLY A 186 -8.76 -11.37 -17.94
N TYR A 187 -7.87 -10.36 -18.01
CA TYR A 187 -8.21 -8.97 -17.75
C TYR A 187 -8.19 -8.15 -19.04
N VAL A 188 -9.10 -7.19 -19.14
CA VAL A 188 -9.16 -6.20 -20.23
C VAL A 188 -8.85 -4.80 -19.71
N LYS A 189 -8.18 -4.01 -20.55
CA LYS A 189 -7.96 -2.57 -20.30
C LYS A 189 -9.21 -1.79 -20.69
N LYS A 190 -9.75 -1.01 -19.75
CA LYS A 190 -10.83 -0.05 -19.98
C LYS A 190 -10.37 1.36 -19.62
N SER A 191 -10.70 2.34 -20.45
CA SER A 191 -10.65 3.75 -20.05
C SER A 191 -11.91 4.07 -19.27
N ILE A 192 -11.78 4.58 -18.05
CA ILE A 192 -12.91 4.91 -17.19
C ILE A 192 -12.69 6.26 -16.50
N THR A 193 -13.79 6.99 -16.29
CA THR A 193 -13.78 8.22 -15.51
C THR A 193 -13.64 7.90 -14.03
N PHE A 194 -12.61 8.45 -13.40
CA PHE A 194 -12.39 8.43 -11.96
C PHE A 194 -12.82 9.75 -11.33
N HIS A 195 -13.48 9.65 -10.20
CA HIS A 195 -13.97 10.78 -9.40
C HIS A 195 -13.15 10.86 -8.11
N PRO A 196 -12.11 11.72 -8.04
CA PRO A 196 -11.31 11.88 -6.84
C PRO A 196 -12.13 12.46 -5.67
N THR A 197 -11.69 12.19 -4.43
CA THR A 197 -12.23 12.81 -3.20
C THR A 197 -11.82 14.26 -3.07
N ASP A 198 -10.63 14.58 -3.58
CA ASP A 198 -10.02 15.89 -3.49
C ASP A 198 -10.66 16.81 -4.54
N SER A 199 -10.51 18.12 -4.42
CA SER A 199 -11.11 19.15 -5.30
C SER A 199 -10.64 19.13 -6.77
N LEU A 200 -10.12 17.99 -7.24
CA LEU A 200 -9.77 17.73 -8.63
C LEU A 200 -11.02 17.40 -9.44
N GLU A 201 -11.03 17.87 -10.69
CA GLU A 201 -12.04 17.46 -11.65
C GLU A 201 -11.88 15.97 -12.00
N PRO A 202 -13.00 15.27 -12.31
CA PRO A 202 -12.94 13.88 -12.77
C PRO A 202 -12.04 13.70 -14.01
N PHE A 203 -11.25 12.63 -14.05
CA PHE A 203 -10.29 12.36 -15.13
C PHE A 203 -10.33 10.91 -15.61
N GLN A 204 -9.78 10.65 -16.79
CA GLN A 204 -9.69 9.29 -17.35
C GLN A 204 -8.53 8.51 -16.73
N LEU A 205 -8.77 7.27 -16.32
CA LEU A 205 -7.74 6.31 -15.95
C LEU A 205 -7.87 5.00 -16.73
N THR A 206 -6.76 4.28 -16.83
CA THR A 206 -6.73 2.91 -17.35
C THR A 206 -7.01 1.93 -16.22
N LEU A 207 -8.09 1.19 -16.32
CA LEU A 207 -8.50 0.15 -15.39
C LEU A 207 -8.31 -1.23 -16.03
N TYR A 208 -7.69 -2.15 -15.30
CA TYR A 208 -7.67 -3.58 -15.66
C TYR A 208 -8.83 -4.26 -14.94
N VAL A 209 -9.77 -4.82 -15.70
CA VAL A 209 -10.96 -5.51 -15.16
C VAL A 209 -10.96 -6.94 -15.66
N ALA A 210 -11.12 -7.91 -14.75
CA ALA A 210 -11.29 -9.30 -15.16
C ALA A 210 -12.63 -9.47 -15.87
N THR A 211 -12.66 -10.23 -16.95
CA THR A 211 -13.92 -10.54 -17.63
C THR A 211 -14.54 -11.81 -17.05
N GLU A 212 -15.85 -11.98 -17.18
CA GLU A 212 -16.53 -13.19 -16.68
C GLU A 212 -16.16 -14.43 -17.50
N GLU A 213 -15.68 -14.24 -18.73
CA GLU A 213 -15.16 -15.30 -19.59
C GLU A 213 -13.75 -15.76 -19.20
N ASN A 214 -13.14 -15.13 -18.19
CA ASN A 214 -11.85 -15.56 -17.64
C ASN A 214 -12.00 -16.94 -16.96
N GLU A 215 -11.11 -17.89 -17.26
CA GLU A 215 -11.06 -19.21 -16.59
C GLU A 215 -10.94 -19.12 -15.06
N SER A 216 -10.41 -18.00 -14.56
CA SER A 216 -10.29 -17.71 -13.14
C SER A 216 -11.51 -16.99 -12.56
N TYR A 217 -12.59 -16.75 -13.32
CA TYR A 217 -13.84 -16.28 -12.76
C TYR A 217 -14.50 -17.40 -11.94
N ALA A 218 -14.58 -17.19 -10.63
CA ALA A 218 -15.16 -18.11 -9.67
C ALA A 218 -16.68 -18.02 -9.59
N GLY A 219 -17.26 -16.98 -10.20
CA GLY A 219 -18.68 -16.69 -10.15
C GLY A 219 -19.18 -16.19 -8.80
N GLU A 220 -20.45 -15.83 -8.82
CA GLU A 220 -21.23 -15.49 -7.64
C GLU A 220 -21.30 -16.66 -6.65
N ALA A 221 -21.23 -16.34 -5.37
CA ALA A 221 -21.38 -17.26 -4.25
C ALA A 221 -21.84 -16.48 -3.02
N SER A 222 -22.46 -17.16 -2.06
CA SER A 222 -22.86 -16.54 -0.80
C SER A 222 -21.63 -16.06 -0.01
N ILE A 223 -21.85 -15.06 0.86
CA ILE A 223 -20.80 -14.57 1.77
C ILE A 223 -20.21 -15.71 2.60
N GLU A 224 -21.05 -16.63 3.09
CA GLU A 224 -20.64 -17.80 3.87
C GLU A 224 -19.73 -18.75 3.07
N GLU A 225 -20.08 -19.08 1.83
CA GLU A 225 -19.27 -19.95 0.97
C GLU A 225 -17.92 -19.31 0.66
N ILE A 226 -17.92 -18.02 0.32
CA ILE A 226 -16.69 -17.25 0.07
C ILE A 226 -15.83 -17.22 1.35
N ALA A 227 -16.43 -16.94 2.51
CA ALA A 227 -15.70 -16.88 3.78
C ALA A 227 -15.07 -18.24 4.14
N GLN A 228 -15.78 -19.34 3.96
CA GLN A 228 -15.28 -20.70 4.21
C GLN A 228 -14.09 -21.04 3.29
N GLN A 229 -14.19 -20.68 2.01
CA GLN A 229 -13.09 -20.83 1.06
C GLN A 229 -11.89 -19.97 1.48
N VAL A 230 -12.10 -18.68 1.78
CA VAL A 230 -11.07 -17.73 2.20
C VAL A 230 -10.31 -18.20 3.45
N ILE A 231 -10.98 -18.76 4.45
CA ILE A 231 -10.31 -19.23 5.67
C ILE A 231 -9.45 -20.46 5.41
N SER A 232 -9.94 -21.35 4.56
CA SER A 232 -9.27 -22.63 4.30
C SER A 232 -8.09 -22.52 3.33
N CYS A 233 -7.93 -21.39 2.63
CA CYS A 233 -6.96 -21.22 1.55
C CYS A 233 -5.75 -20.38 1.94
N GLN A 234 -4.59 -20.78 1.42
CA GLN A 234 -3.32 -20.08 1.54
C GLN A 234 -2.55 -20.27 0.23
N GLY A 235 -1.88 -19.20 -0.21
CA GLY A 235 -0.95 -19.26 -1.33
C GLY A 235 0.41 -18.69 -0.96
N PRO A 236 1.31 -18.53 -1.95
CA PRO A 236 2.64 -17.98 -1.74
C PRO A 236 2.66 -16.57 -1.11
N SER A 237 1.58 -15.80 -1.26
CA SER A 237 1.45 -14.48 -0.66
C SER A 237 0.93 -14.49 0.78
N GLY A 238 0.72 -15.68 1.38
CA GLY A 238 0.16 -15.87 2.72
C GLY A 238 -1.31 -16.32 2.71
N PRO A 239 -1.92 -16.45 3.89
CA PRO A 239 -3.33 -16.84 4.05
C PRO A 239 -4.29 -15.93 3.27
N ASN A 240 -5.34 -16.49 2.67
CA ASN A 240 -6.31 -15.68 1.94
C ASN A 240 -7.10 -14.76 2.89
N LYS A 241 -7.34 -15.15 4.14
CA LYS A 241 -8.00 -14.30 5.15
C LYS A 241 -7.28 -12.97 5.38
N GLU A 242 -5.94 -12.95 5.34
CA GLU A 242 -5.17 -11.70 5.49
C GLU A 242 -5.45 -10.73 4.34
N TYR A 243 -5.72 -11.22 3.14
CA TYR A 243 -6.08 -10.36 2.02
C TYR A 243 -7.39 -9.62 2.28
N VAL A 244 -8.41 -10.31 2.80
CA VAL A 244 -9.71 -9.69 3.16
C VAL A 244 -9.50 -8.65 4.26
N TYR A 245 -8.80 -9.00 5.33
CA TYR A 245 -8.55 -8.10 6.46
C TYR A 245 -7.76 -6.86 6.05
N ASN A 246 -6.70 -7.03 5.26
CA ASN A 246 -5.87 -5.92 4.80
C ASN A 246 -6.64 -5.00 3.84
N LEU A 247 -7.48 -5.55 2.96
CA LEU A 247 -8.31 -4.75 2.07
C LEU A 247 -9.37 -3.96 2.86
N ALA A 248 -10.06 -4.60 3.80
CA ALA A 248 -11.05 -3.93 4.64
C ALA A 248 -10.43 -2.83 5.52
N ALA A 249 -9.26 -3.09 6.11
CA ALA A 249 -8.51 -2.08 6.85
C ALA A 249 -8.11 -0.89 5.96
N ALA A 250 -7.59 -1.17 4.76
CA ALA A 250 -7.23 -0.11 3.80
C ALA A 250 -8.44 0.71 3.37
N MET A 251 -9.60 0.08 3.11
CA MET A 251 -10.83 0.80 2.75
C MET A 251 -11.35 1.69 3.88
N ARG A 252 -11.29 1.23 5.14
CA ARG A 252 -11.63 2.08 6.31
C ARG A 252 -10.69 3.26 6.49
N GLU A 253 -9.41 3.09 6.15
CA GLU A 253 -8.42 4.17 6.23
C GLU A 253 -8.58 5.19 5.10
N LEU A 254 -8.75 4.71 3.87
CA LEU A 254 -8.82 5.57 2.68
C LEU A 254 -10.15 6.32 2.57
N THR A 255 -11.25 5.67 2.94
CA THR A 255 -12.60 6.19 2.78
C THR A 255 -13.45 5.83 4.01
N PRO A 256 -13.25 6.51 5.16
CA PRO A 256 -13.90 6.14 6.43
C PRO A 256 -15.42 6.15 6.40
N ASP A 257 -16.01 7.06 5.61
CA ASP A 257 -17.45 7.27 5.52
C ASP A 257 -18.12 6.37 4.46
N VAL A 258 -17.34 5.57 3.74
CA VAL A 258 -17.83 4.72 2.66
C VAL A 258 -18.16 3.34 3.17
N LYS A 259 -19.37 2.88 2.85
CA LYS A 259 -19.78 1.50 3.03
C LYS A 259 -19.49 0.68 1.78
N ASP A 260 -18.67 -0.34 1.95
CA ASP A 260 -18.42 -1.39 0.96
C ASP A 260 -19.01 -2.70 1.49
N ASP A 261 -20.33 -2.82 1.36
CA ASP A 261 -21.13 -3.82 2.08
C ASP A 261 -20.60 -5.25 1.84
N HIS A 262 -20.35 -5.63 0.59
CA HIS A 262 -19.85 -6.97 0.28
C HIS A 262 -18.49 -7.27 0.95
N LEU A 263 -17.55 -6.31 0.95
CA LEU A 263 -16.26 -6.48 1.60
C LEU A 263 -16.40 -6.59 3.12
N PHE A 264 -17.22 -5.73 3.74
CA PHE A 264 -17.37 -5.69 5.19
C PHE A 264 -18.21 -6.85 5.74
N GLU A 265 -19.23 -7.29 5.01
CA GLU A 265 -19.98 -8.52 5.30
C GLU A 265 -19.06 -9.74 5.19
N LEU A 266 -18.25 -9.82 4.13
CA LEU A 266 -17.26 -10.89 3.99
C LEU A 266 -16.24 -10.87 5.11
N GLU A 267 -15.70 -9.70 5.46
CA GLU A 267 -14.76 -9.58 6.57
C GLU A 267 -15.38 -10.08 7.88
N ALA A 268 -16.62 -9.67 8.18
CA ALA A 268 -17.34 -10.10 9.37
C ALA A 268 -17.55 -11.63 9.39
N ALA A 269 -17.96 -12.23 8.27
CA ALA A 269 -18.10 -13.67 8.14
C ALA A 269 -16.76 -14.41 8.31
N VAL A 270 -15.69 -13.90 7.71
CA VAL A 270 -14.34 -14.45 7.85
C VAL A 270 -13.87 -14.36 9.30
N ARG A 271 -14.06 -13.24 10.00
CA ARG A 271 -13.73 -13.11 11.44
C ARG A 271 -14.54 -14.06 12.33
N ARG A 272 -15.83 -14.24 12.03
CA ARG A 272 -16.71 -15.14 12.79
C ARG A 272 -16.25 -16.60 12.68
N LEU A 273 -15.79 -17.00 11.50
CA LEU A 273 -15.36 -18.36 11.20
C LEU A 273 -13.86 -18.60 11.50
N ASP A 274 -13.04 -17.55 11.65
CA ASP A 274 -11.61 -17.68 11.89
C ASP A 274 -11.33 -18.20 13.32
N PRO A 275 -10.73 -19.40 13.47
CA PRO A 275 -10.45 -19.97 14.78
C PRO A 275 -9.43 -19.16 15.59
N ASP A 276 -8.60 -18.35 14.95
CA ASP A 276 -7.58 -17.55 15.63
C ASP A 276 -8.17 -16.32 16.34
N THR A 277 -9.35 -15.86 15.93
CA THR A 277 -10.01 -14.68 16.53
C THR A 277 -10.70 -14.99 17.85
N LYS A 278 -10.90 -16.27 18.19
CA LYS A 278 -11.48 -16.73 19.46
C LYS A 278 -10.46 -16.87 20.60
N LYS A 279 -9.16 -16.59 20.35
CA LYS A 279 -8.06 -16.76 21.32
C LYS A 279 -7.62 -15.46 22.02
N THR A 280 -8.34 -14.37 21.82
CA THR A 280 -8.12 -13.04 22.43
C THR A 280 -9.39 -12.57 23.09
#